data_AF-A0A0K8U966-F1
#
_entry.id   AF-A0A0K8U966-F1
#
_cell.length_a   1.000
_cell.length_b   1.000
_cell.length_c   1.000
_cell.angle_alpha   90.00
_cell.angle_beta   90.00
_cell.angle_gamma   90.00
#
_symmetry.space_group_name_H-M   'P 1'
#
loop_
_entity.id
_entity.type
_entity.pdbx_description
1 polymer ?
#
loop_
_entity_poly.entity_id
_entity_poly.type
_entity_poly.pdbx_seq_one_letter_code
_entity_poly.pdbx_strand_id
1 'polypeptide(L)'
;MLIFFCRAVERVVNSDTSLPSEANKKLITLAIEELTRSADHQPLIQEHALTILVAIGRNSECKAVIEALMAHTKEGAVAHFMVMQCLGAMATANVAGVLPFIKPILATVLPNLGGIKQDHIKQAHAYALGHFSEALLEQTTTHGATAATGTANEVTQPTAAQDADAST
;
A
#
# COMPACT_ATOMS: atom_id res chain seq x y z
N MET A 1 21.80 -19.95 -9.27
CA MET A 1 20.72 -20.90 -8.95
C MET A 1 19.50 -20.20 -8.34
N LEU A 2 19.69 -19.31 -7.35
CA LEU A 2 18.59 -18.57 -6.70
C LEU A 2 17.77 -17.65 -7.63
N ILE A 3 18.42 -17.01 -8.62
CA ILE A 3 17.75 -16.10 -9.58
C ILE A 3 16.64 -16.83 -10.37
N PHE A 4 16.89 -18.06 -10.82
CA PHE A 4 15.90 -18.86 -11.53
C PHE A 4 14.70 -19.23 -10.64
N PHE A 5 14.95 -19.42 -9.34
CA PHE A 5 13.89 -19.71 -8.38
C PHE A 5 13.00 -18.47 -8.15
N CYS A 6 13.58 -17.30 -7.89
CA CYS A 6 12.80 -16.06 -7.76
C CYS A 6 11.97 -15.78 -9.02
N ARG A 7 12.55 -15.95 -10.21
CA ARG A 7 11.85 -15.76 -11.49
C ARG A 7 10.74 -16.78 -11.74
N ALA A 8 10.93 -18.03 -11.31
CA ALA A 8 9.88 -19.05 -11.38
C ALA A 8 8.73 -18.74 -10.42
N VAL A 9 9.04 -18.34 -9.19
CA VAL A 9 8.05 -17.96 -8.18
C VAL A 9 7.27 -16.72 -8.61
N GLU A 10 7.96 -15.70 -9.15
CA GLU A 10 7.31 -14.51 -9.71
C GLU A 10 6.29 -14.90 -10.78
N ARG A 11 6.65 -15.79 -11.71
CA ARG A 11 5.74 -16.27 -12.75
C ARG A 11 4.52 -17.00 -12.19
N VAL A 12 4.70 -17.77 -11.12
CA VAL A 12 3.60 -18.51 -10.46
C VAL A 12 2.70 -17.56 -9.68
N VAL A 13 3.26 -16.61 -8.94
CA VAL A 13 2.49 -15.61 -8.18
C VAL A 13 1.75 -14.65 -9.11
N ASN A 14 2.31 -14.37 -10.29
CA ASN A 14 1.67 -13.55 -11.32
C ASN A 14 0.72 -14.35 -12.24
N SER A 15 0.63 -15.68 -12.07
CA SER A 15 -0.46 -16.45 -12.66
C SER A 15 -1.68 -16.32 -11.75
N ASP A 16 -2.90 -16.23 -12.30
CA ASP A 16 -4.16 -16.10 -11.53
C ASP A 16 -4.50 -17.30 -10.61
N THR A 17 -3.50 -18.12 -10.28
CA THR A 17 -3.59 -19.24 -9.37
C THR A 17 -3.66 -18.74 -7.93
N SER A 18 -4.83 -18.89 -7.30
CA SER A 18 -4.99 -18.63 -5.87
C SER A 18 -4.10 -19.56 -5.05
N LEU A 19 -3.03 -19.01 -4.47
CA LEU A 19 -2.13 -19.72 -3.56
C LEU A 19 -2.74 -19.78 -2.15
N PRO A 20 -2.55 -20.88 -1.41
CA PRO A 20 -3.04 -20.98 -0.03
C PRO A 20 -2.35 -19.93 0.87
N SER A 21 -3.10 -19.33 1.80
CA SER A 21 -2.60 -18.25 2.68
C SER A 21 -1.30 -18.62 3.43
N GLU A 22 -1.14 -19.88 3.84
CA GLU A 22 0.10 -20.37 4.47
C GLU A 22 1.32 -20.38 3.53
N ALA A 23 1.12 -20.63 2.23
CA ALA A 23 2.18 -20.50 1.25
C ALA A 23 2.54 -19.02 1.03
N ASN A 24 1.55 -18.13 0.95
CA ASN A 24 1.78 -16.69 0.83
C ASN A 24 2.59 -16.15 2.01
N LYS A 25 2.26 -16.51 3.25
CA LYS A 25 3.04 -16.10 4.43
C LYS A 25 4.50 -16.52 4.35
N LYS A 26 4.78 -17.77 3.98
CA LYS A 26 6.15 -18.28 3.79
C LYS A 26 6.88 -17.54 2.67
N LEU A 27 6.19 -17.29 1.55
CA LEU A 27 6.75 -16.54 0.43
C LEU A 27 7.05 -15.09 0.80
N ILE A 28 6.19 -14.44 1.60
CA ILE A 28 6.42 -13.09 2.11
C ILE A 28 7.69 -13.06 2.96
N THR A 29 7.82 -13.95 3.95
CA THR A 29 9.01 -14.01 4.81
C THR A 29 10.28 -14.24 3.97
N LEU A 30 10.27 -15.24 3.09
CA LEU A 30 11.42 -15.54 2.23
C LEU A 30 11.77 -14.37 1.31
N ALA A 31 10.77 -13.74 0.68
CA ALA A 31 11.00 -12.62 -0.22
C ALA A 31 11.57 -11.40 0.52
N ILE A 32 11.11 -11.10 1.74
CA ILE A 32 11.66 -10.00 2.56
C ILE A 32 13.10 -10.32 2.99
N GLU A 33 13.38 -11.56 3.38
CA GLU A 33 14.73 -11.99 3.72
C GLU A 33 15.68 -11.82 2.51
N GLU A 34 15.27 -12.25 1.32
CA GLU A 34 16.06 -12.07 0.09
C GLU A 34 16.23 -10.59 -0.28
N LEU A 35 15.17 -9.80 -0.13
CA LEU A 35 15.15 -8.36 -0.42
C LEU A 35 16.11 -7.57 0.48
N THR A 36 16.25 -7.99 1.74
CA THR A 36 17.08 -7.32 2.77
C THR A 36 18.41 -8.03 3.06
N ARG A 37 18.68 -9.17 2.41
CA ARG A 37 19.91 -9.95 2.59
C ARG A 37 21.18 -9.18 2.23
N SER A 38 21.12 -8.40 1.15
CA SER A 38 22.27 -7.66 0.64
C SER A 38 22.14 -6.18 0.97
N ALA A 39 23.14 -5.63 1.64
CA ALA A 39 23.25 -4.18 1.86
C ALA A 39 23.56 -3.43 0.55
N ASP A 40 24.17 -4.11 -0.42
CA ASP A 40 24.41 -3.59 -1.76
C ASP A 40 23.20 -3.80 -2.67
N HIS A 41 23.06 -2.91 -3.66
CA HIS A 41 22.00 -3.02 -4.64
C HIS A 41 22.25 -4.21 -5.59
N GLN A 42 21.34 -5.17 -5.60
CA GLN A 42 21.39 -6.40 -6.40
C GLN A 42 20.08 -6.55 -7.19
N PRO A 43 19.91 -5.82 -8.29
CA PRO A 43 18.63 -5.72 -9.01
C PRO A 43 18.12 -7.09 -9.47
N LEU A 44 19.00 -7.98 -9.93
CA LEU A 44 18.62 -9.31 -10.41
C LEU A 44 17.92 -10.21 -9.36
N ILE A 45 18.08 -9.94 -8.06
CA ILE A 45 17.41 -10.69 -6.99
C ILE A 45 16.34 -9.82 -6.32
N GLN A 46 16.71 -8.58 -5.96
CA GLN A 46 15.84 -7.66 -5.24
C GLN A 46 14.61 -7.26 -6.04
N GLU A 47 14.73 -7.06 -7.36
CA GLU A 47 13.60 -6.69 -8.22
C GLU A 47 12.57 -7.83 -8.29
N HIS A 48 13.03 -9.08 -8.43
CA HIS A 48 12.15 -10.24 -8.48
C HIS A 48 11.46 -10.46 -7.12
N ALA A 49 12.19 -10.31 -6.01
CA ALA A 49 11.62 -10.38 -4.67
C ALA A 49 10.57 -9.28 -4.42
N LEU A 50 10.86 -8.06 -4.87
CA LEU A 50 9.92 -6.93 -4.82
C LEU A 50 8.67 -7.21 -5.64
N THR A 51 8.80 -7.70 -6.88
CA THR A 51 7.65 -8.05 -7.72
C THR A 51 6.78 -9.12 -7.09
N ILE A 52 7.36 -10.15 -6.47
CA ILE A 52 6.62 -11.18 -5.72
C ILE A 52 5.81 -10.54 -4.59
N LEU A 53 6.42 -9.68 -3.77
CA LEU A 53 5.74 -9.02 -2.65
C LEU A 53 4.60 -8.11 -3.12
N VAL A 54 4.83 -7.33 -4.18
CA VAL A 54 3.82 -6.44 -4.78
C VAL A 54 2.67 -7.25 -5.38
N ALA A 55 2.95 -8.38 -6.05
CA ALA A 55 1.92 -9.24 -6.61
C ALA A 55 1.06 -9.90 -5.51
N ILE A 56 1.66 -10.35 -4.40
CA ILE A 56 0.91 -10.85 -3.24
C ILE A 56 0.06 -9.74 -2.61
N GLY A 57 0.61 -8.52 -2.49
CA GLY A 57 -0.08 -7.37 -1.91
C GLY A 57 -1.20 -6.79 -2.79
N ARG A 58 -1.14 -6.96 -4.12
CA ARG A 58 -2.22 -6.57 -5.04
C ARG A 58 -3.48 -7.41 -4.85
N ASN A 59 -3.33 -8.67 -4.45
CA ASN A 59 -4.44 -9.58 -4.25
C ASN A 59 -5.14 -9.28 -2.90
N SER A 60 -5.11 -10.19 -1.93
CA SER A 60 -5.86 -10.05 -0.67
C SER A 60 -4.97 -9.87 0.57
N GLU A 61 -3.66 -10.06 0.46
CA GLU A 61 -2.75 -10.15 1.61
C GLU A 61 -1.89 -8.88 1.81
N CYS A 62 -2.36 -7.72 1.32
CA CYS A 62 -1.65 -6.43 1.44
C CYS A 62 -1.24 -6.12 2.89
N LYS A 63 -2.17 -6.28 3.83
CA LYS A 63 -1.93 -6.09 5.27
C LYS A 63 -0.78 -6.95 5.77
N ALA A 64 -0.78 -8.25 5.44
CA ALA A 64 0.25 -9.18 5.90
C ALA A 64 1.63 -8.81 5.34
N VAL A 65 1.71 -8.35 4.09
CA VAL A 65 2.96 -7.89 3.47
C VAL A 65 3.49 -6.65 4.19
N ILE A 66 2.65 -5.64 4.42
CA ILE A 66 3.06 -4.39 5.10
C ILE A 66 3.50 -4.67 6.54
N GLU A 67 2.73 -5.46 7.28
CA GLU A 67 3.07 -5.83 8.67
C GLU A 67 4.41 -6.58 8.72
N ALA A 68 4.66 -7.49 7.79
CA ALA A 68 5.93 -8.22 7.73
C ALA A 68 7.12 -7.29 7.38
N LEU A 69 6.93 -6.35 6.44
CA LEU A 69 7.93 -5.33 6.09
C LEU A 69 8.24 -4.40 7.26
N MET A 70 7.21 -3.96 7.99
CA MET A 70 7.36 -3.14 9.18
C MET A 70 8.01 -3.90 10.34
N ALA A 71 7.68 -5.18 10.52
CA ALA A 71 8.32 -6.02 11.54
C ALA A 71 9.82 -6.22 11.30
N HIS A 72 10.27 -6.16 10.04
CA HIS A 72 11.69 -6.18 9.69
C HIS A 72 12.38 -4.82 9.87
N THR A 73 11.62 -3.75 10.06
CA THR A 73 12.14 -2.43 10.36
C THR A 73 12.26 -2.28 11.87
N LYS A 74 13.48 -2.36 12.40
CA LYS A 74 13.71 -2.20 13.85
C LYS A 74 13.26 -0.81 14.31
N GLU A 75 12.56 -0.73 15.43
CA GLU A 75 12.16 0.53 16.05
C GLU A 75 13.39 1.44 16.27
N GLY A 76 13.33 2.68 15.79
CA GLY A 76 14.43 3.65 15.88
C GLY A 76 15.60 3.43 14.91
N ALA A 77 15.53 2.43 14.03
CA ALA A 77 16.52 2.24 12.96
C ALA A 77 16.00 2.76 11.62
N VAL A 78 16.92 3.16 10.73
CA VAL A 78 16.61 3.50 9.35
C VAL A 78 16.20 2.24 8.60
N ALA A 79 15.03 2.28 7.96
CA ALA A 79 14.53 1.17 7.16
C ALA A 79 15.46 0.86 5.99
N HIS A 80 15.59 -0.42 5.64
CA HIS A 80 16.35 -0.84 4.48
C HIS A 80 15.78 -0.19 3.21
N PHE A 81 16.63 0.31 2.31
CA PHE A 81 16.20 1.07 1.13
C PHE A 81 15.19 0.28 0.27
N MET A 82 15.40 -1.03 0.11
CA MET A 82 14.46 -1.89 -0.62
C MET A 82 13.10 -2.07 0.07
N VAL A 83 13.03 -2.00 1.41
CA VAL A 83 11.74 -2.04 2.13
C VAL A 83 10.92 -0.82 1.78
N MET A 84 11.54 0.37 1.78
CA MET A 84 10.88 1.60 1.36
C MET A 84 10.46 1.55 -0.11
N GLN A 85 11.32 1.01 -0.99
CA GLN A 85 10.98 0.86 -2.40
C GLN A 85 9.80 -0.11 -2.63
N CYS A 86 9.73 -1.21 -1.88
CA CYS A 86 8.60 -2.13 -1.93
C CYS A 86 7.30 -1.47 -1.43
N LEU A 87 7.35 -0.70 -0.34
CA LEU A 87 6.19 0.03 0.17
C LEU A 87 5.66 1.06 -0.83
N GLY A 88 6.55 1.79 -1.51
CA GLY A 88 6.16 2.72 -2.58
C GLY A 88 5.51 1.99 -3.77
N ALA A 89 6.11 0.90 -4.24
CA ALA A 89 5.54 0.10 -5.33
C ALA A 89 4.18 -0.52 -4.96
N MET A 90 3.99 -0.92 -3.71
CA MET A 90 2.69 -1.38 -3.21
C MET A 90 1.65 -0.28 -3.16
N ALA A 91 2.03 0.96 -2.80
CA ALA A 91 1.12 2.10 -2.80
C ALA A 91 0.53 2.34 -4.20
N THR A 92 1.33 2.15 -5.26
CA THR A 92 0.86 2.22 -6.64
C THR A 92 0.02 0.99 -7.05
N ALA A 93 0.39 -0.21 -6.58
CA ALA A 93 -0.30 -1.44 -6.97
C ALA A 93 -1.64 -1.66 -6.26
N ASN A 94 -1.80 -1.16 -5.03
CA ASN A 94 -2.99 -1.31 -4.21
C ASN A 94 -3.18 -0.11 -3.27
N VAL A 95 -3.67 1.00 -3.84
CA VAL A 95 -3.94 2.25 -3.12
C VAL A 95 -4.87 2.02 -1.93
N ALA A 96 -6.00 1.33 -2.16
CA ALA A 96 -7.02 1.06 -1.14
C ALA A 96 -6.48 0.30 0.08
N GLY A 97 -5.63 -0.70 -0.16
CA GLY A 97 -5.04 -1.54 0.89
C GLY A 97 -3.94 -0.86 1.71
N VAL A 98 -3.20 0.09 1.12
CA VAL A 98 -2.03 0.71 1.76
C VAL A 98 -2.42 1.90 2.64
N LEU A 99 -3.48 2.63 2.32
CA LEU A 99 -3.95 3.83 3.05
C LEU A 99 -4.00 3.72 4.57
N PRO A 100 -4.60 2.68 5.18
CA PRO A 100 -4.67 2.59 6.64
C PRO A 100 -3.28 2.47 7.29
N PHE A 101 -2.26 2.05 6.54
CA PHE A 101 -0.89 1.87 7.03
C PHE A 101 0.01 3.07 6.78
N ILE A 102 -0.36 4.01 5.89
CA ILE A 102 0.47 5.19 5.59
C ILE A 102 0.77 5.98 6.86
N LYS A 103 -0.24 6.22 7.72
CA LYS A 103 -0.06 6.97 8.97
C LYS A 103 0.94 6.28 9.92
N PRO A 104 0.78 4.99 10.28
CA PRO A 104 1.78 4.25 11.05
C PRO A 104 3.19 4.27 10.43
N ILE A 105 3.30 4.03 9.12
CA ILE A 105 4.60 4.00 8.42
C ILE A 105 5.29 5.36 8.54
N LEU A 106 4.58 6.45 8.27
CA LEU A 106 5.13 7.81 8.39
C LEU A 106 5.56 8.12 9.83
N ALA A 107 4.79 7.70 10.83
CA ALA A 107 5.16 7.89 12.24
C ALA A 107 6.49 7.19 12.60
N THR A 108 6.77 6.03 12.00
CA THR A 108 8.05 5.31 12.18
C THR A 108 9.19 5.93 11.38
N VAL A 109 8.93 6.41 10.16
CA VAL A 109 9.98 6.82 9.22
C VAL A 109 10.41 8.29 9.40
N LEU A 110 9.48 9.18 9.73
CA LEU A 110 9.75 10.62 9.88
C LEU A 110 10.86 10.96 10.90
N PRO A 111 10.91 10.34 12.10
CA PRO A 111 11.96 10.63 13.09
C PRO A 111 13.37 10.27 12.60
N ASN A 112 13.48 9.26 11.74
CA ASN A 112 14.76 8.72 11.29
C ASN A 112 15.28 9.40 10.02
N LEU A 113 14.41 10.13 9.30
CA LEU A 113 14.71 10.71 7.99
C LEU A 113 15.87 11.72 8.03
N GLY A 114 15.93 12.55 9.09
CA GLY A 114 17.01 13.52 9.28
C GLY A 114 18.39 12.90 9.58
N GLY A 115 18.42 11.64 10.03
CA GLY A 115 19.65 10.91 10.34
C GLY A 115 20.28 10.18 9.16
N ILE A 116 19.60 10.11 8.01
CA ILE A 116 20.06 9.34 6.86
C ILE A 116 21.19 10.07 6.15
N LYS A 117 22.39 9.47 6.15
CA LYS A 117 23.57 10.03 5.46
C LYS A 117 23.69 9.60 4.00
N GLN A 118 23.23 8.40 3.69
CA GLN A 118 23.41 7.77 2.38
C GLN A 118 22.32 8.21 1.40
N ASP A 119 22.73 8.75 0.24
CA ASP A 119 21.78 9.37 -0.70
C ASP A 119 20.81 8.37 -1.35
N HIS A 120 21.26 7.15 -1.64
CA HIS A 120 20.38 6.11 -2.18
C HIS A 120 19.27 5.71 -1.19
N ILE A 121 19.56 5.73 0.12
CA ILE A 121 18.56 5.50 1.16
C ILE A 121 17.57 6.67 1.21
N LYS A 122 18.04 7.92 1.15
CA LYS A 122 17.17 9.11 1.08
C LYS A 122 16.26 9.05 -0.15
N GLN A 123 16.81 8.67 -1.30
CA GLN A 123 16.05 8.52 -2.54
C GLN A 123 14.93 7.48 -2.38
N ALA A 124 15.22 6.32 -1.79
CA ALA A 124 14.20 5.29 -1.55
C ALA A 124 13.09 5.77 -0.60
N HIS A 125 13.43 6.56 0.42
CA HIS A 125 12.45 7.16 1.32
C HIS A 125 11.59 8.22 0.61
N ALA A 126 12.20 9.08 -0.18
CA ALA A 126 11.50 10.08 -0.98
C ALA A 126 10.57 9.43 -2.02
N TYR A 127 11.03 8.36 -2.67
CA TYR A 127 10.23 7.54 -3.60
C TYR A 127 8.95 7.01 -2.93
N ALA A 128 9.08 6.39 -1.76
CA ALA A 128 7.93 5.89 -1.02
C ALA A 128 6.97 7.00 -0.59
N LEU A 129 7.49 8.11 -0.04
CA LEU A 129 6.67 9.25 0.38
C LEU A 129 5.93 9.90 -0.79
N GLY A 130 6.57 9.99 -1.96
CA GLY A 130 5.94 10.48 -3.19
C GLY A 130 4.72 9.64 -3.56
N HIS A 131 4.90 8.32 -3.64
CA HIS A 131 3.79 7.42 -3.95
C HIS A 131 2.71 7.34 -2.88
N PHE A 132 3.05 7.50 -1.59
CA PHE A 132 2.04 7.64 -0.54
C PHE A 132 1.22 8.92 -0.71
N SER A 133 1.87 10.01 -1.13
CA SER A 133 1.18 11.28 -1.39
C SER A 133 0.24 11.17 -2.59
N GLU A 134 0.68 10.51 -3.67
CA GLU A 134 -0.15 10.19 -4.83
C GLU A 134 -1.35 9.31 -4.43
N ALA A 135 -1.11 8.24 -3.68
CA ALA A 135 -2.16 7.35 -3.17
C ALA A 135 -3.20 8.09 -2.32
N LEU A 136 -2.76 9.03 -1.46
CA LEU A 136 -3.65 9.87 -0.66
C LEU A 136 -4.46 10.86 -1.53
N LEU A 137 -3.83 11.47 -2.53
CA LEU A 137 -4.49 12.38 -3.46
C LEU A 137 -5.56 11.66 -4.28
N GLU A 138 -5.23 10.47 -4.81
CA GLU A 138 -6.16 9.64 -5.55
C GLU A 138 -7.42 9.33 -4.73
N GLN A 139 -7.27 9.01 -3.44
CA GLN A 139 -8.41 8.85 -2.56
C GLN A 139 -9.25 10.10 -2.43
N THR A 140 -8.65 11.27 -2.23
CA THR A 140 -9.41 12.52 -2.08
C THR A 140 -10.13 12.92 -3.37
N THR A 141 -9.55 12.64 -4.53
CA THR A 141 -10.18 12.89 -5.83
C THR A 141 -11.35 11.92 -6.05
N THR A 142 -11.18 10.64 -5.75
CA THR A 142 -12.27 9.66 -5.81
C THR A 142 -13.39 9.99 -4.81
N HIS A 143 -13.04 10.39 -3.58
CA HIS A 143 -14.04 10.77 -2.56
C HIS A 143 -14.76 12.09 -2.92
N GLY A 144 -14.05 13.06 -3.48
CA GLY A 144 -14.59 14.32 -3.99
C GLY A 144 -15.53 14.14 -5.19
N ALA A 145 -15.30 13.12 -6.04
CA ALA A 145 -16.22 12.76 -7.12
C ALA A 145 -17.54 12.16 -6.59
N THR A 146 -17.49 11.36 -5.51
CA THR A 146 -18.72 10.88 -4.82
C THR A 146 -19.50 11.98 -4.11
N ALA A 147 -18.83 13.05 -3.63
CA ALA A 147 -19.52 14.20 -3.02
C ALA A 147 -20.26 15.07 -4.05
N ALA A 148 -19.82 15.07 -5.33
CA ALA A 148 -20.44 15.87 -6.40
C ALA A 148 -21.73 15.26 -6.99
N THR A 149 -22.13 14.04 -6.58
CA THR A 149 -23.37 13.39 -7.06
C THR A 149 -24.52 13.49 -6.03
N GLY A 150 -24.34 14.25 -4.94
CA GLY A 150 -25.26 14.32 -3.81
C GLY A 150 -26.24 15.50 -3.76
N THR A 151 -26.32 16.36 -4.77
CA THR A 151 -27.21 17.54 -4.75
C THR A 151 -27.91 17.77 -6.09
N ALA A 152 -28.76 16.84 -6.51
CA ALA A 152 -29.77 17.10 -7.55
C ALA A 152 -30.90 16.05 -7.50
N ASN A 153 -31.74 16.09 -6.46
CA ASN A 153 -33.15 15.72 -6.62
C ASN A 153 -33.99 16.31 -5.49
N GLU A 154 -34.30 17.59 -5.60
CA GLU A 154 -35.56 18.13 -5.08
C GLU A 154 -36.64 17.82 -6.11
N VAL A 155 -37.85 17.41 -5.69
CA VAL A 155 -39.17 17.75 -6.28
C VAL A 155 -40.27 16.82 -5.72
N THR A 156 -41.11 17.44 -4.89
CA THR A 156 -42.59 17.36 -4.91
C THR A 156 -43.31 16.15 -4.32
N GLN A 157 -43.97 16.38 -3.18
CA GLN A 157 -45.23 15.73 -2.81
C GLN A 157 -46.38 16.75 -2.98
N PRO A 158 -47.47 16.42 -3.70
CA PRO A 158 -48.53 17.38 -4.01
C PRO A 158 -49.62 17.46 -2.93
N THR A 159 -50.18 18.67 -2.87
CA THR A 159 -51.34 19.23 -2.16
C THR A 159 -52.59 18.36 -2.01
N ALA A 160 -53.22 18.42 -0.84
CA ALA A 160 -54.68 18.46 -0.69
C ALA A 160 -55.07 19.26 0.57
N ALA A 161 -55.85 20.33 0.35
CA ALA A 161 -56.45 21.16 1.38
C ALA A 161 -57.67 20.48 2.01
N GLN A 162 -57.95 20.76 3.29
CA GLN A 162 -59.33 20.89 3.77
C GLN A 162 -59.40 21.69 5.08
N ASP A 163 -60.37 22.59 5.08
CA ASP A 163 -60.55 23.77 5.92
C ASP A 163 -61.10 23.51 7.34
N ALA A 164 -60.91 24.56 8.17
CA ALA A 164 -61.81 25.10 9.21
C ALA A 164 -62.33 24.18 10.34
N ASP A 165 -62.05 24.56 11.59
CA ASP A 165 -62.97 25.44 12.36
C ASP A 165 -62.39 25.73 13.76
N ALA A 166 -62.49 26.99 14.17
CA ALA A 166 -62.21 27.48 15.51
C ALA A 166 -63.21 28.61 15.80
N SER A 167 -64.34 28.30 16.44
CA SER A 167 -65.04 29.16 17.40
C SER A 167 -66.32 28.48 17.89
N THR A 168 -66.39 28.17 19.19
CA THR A 168 -67.42 28.65 20.13
C THR A 168 -66.93 28.34 21.54
#